data_AF-A0A2P4T316-F1
#
_entry.id   AF-A0A2P4T316-F1
#
_cell.length_a   1.000
_cell.length_b   1.000
_cell.length_c   1.000
_cell.angle_alpha   90.00
_cell.angle_beta   90.00
_cell.angle_gamma   90.00
#
_symmetry.space_group_name_H-M   'P 1'
#
loop_
_entity.id
_entity.type
_entity.pdbx_description
1 polymer ?
#
loop_
_entity_poly.entity_id
_entity_poly.type
_entity_poly.pdbx_seq_one_letter_code
_entity_poly.pdbx_strand_id
1 'polypeptide(L)'
;MCICLQPSGENFDQTPLRRTFKSKVLARYPENVEWNPFDQDAVGMLCMPKGLAFKTQADSREPQFHSFIITREDGSRTFGFSLTFFEEVTSKQICSAMQTLYHMHNAEYDILHTPPTNDKDSCSSTGDCNGTSISKLQRFNSYDISRDTLYVSKCICLITPMSFMKACKKVLEQLHQAVTSPQPPPLPLESYIYNILYEVPLPPAGRSLKFSGVYGPIICQRPSTNELPLFDFPVKEVFELLGVENVVQLFTCALLEFQILLYSQHRRSISSICLSLVDQQKCLDALGTDYQRLMTVAETITALMFPFQWQHVYVPILPASLLHFLDAPVPYLMGLHSNGLDDRSKLELPQEVRGTWINSLNIVHNNERSEG
;
A
#
# COMPACT_ATOMS: atom_id res chain seq x y z
N MET A 1 11.66 -19.16 9.31
CA MET A 1 11.67 -18.09 8.27
C MET A 1 12.81 -17.14 8.61
N CYS A 2 13.93 -17.16 7.87
CA CYS A 2 15.01 -16.19 8.05
C CYS A 2 14.60 -14.87 7.39
N ILE A 3 14.31 -13.85 8.20
CA ILE A 3 14.12 -12.47 7.72
C ILE A 3 15.52 -11.84 7.69
N CYS A 4 16.00 -11.51 6.50
CA CYS A 4 17.19 -10.67 6.36
C CYS A 4 16.74 -9.22 6.52
N LEU A 5 17.23 -8.53 7.55
CA LEU A 5 16.97 -7.11 7.78
C LEU A 5 17.86 -6.28 6.85
N GLN A 6 17.56 -6.30 5.56
CA GLN A 6 18.20 -5.42 4.59
C GLN A 6 17.25 -4.25 4.29
N PRO A 7 17.66 -2.99 4.56
CA PRO A 7 16.82 -1.84 4.27
C PRO A 7 16.58 -1.70 2.76
N SER A 8 15.35 -1.34 2.41
CA SER A 8 14.93 -1.03 1.03
C SER A 8 15.23 0.44 0.74
N GLY A 9 16.51 0.81 0.69
CA GLY A 9 17.00 2.17 0.40
C GLY A 9 17.85 2.80 1.50
N GLU A 10 18.49 3.94 1.19
CA GLU A 10 19.51 4.62 2.02
C GLU A 10 18.94 5.74 2.92
N ASN A 11 17.71 5.62 3.43
CA ASN A 11 17.11 6.68 4.26
C ASN A 11 17.44 6.46 5.75
N PHE A 12 18.72 6.62 6.11
CA PHE A 12 19.23 6.38 7.47
C PHE A 12 18.74 7.40 8.51
N ASP A 13 18.27 8.56 8.07
CA ASP A 13 17.69 9.64 8.90
C ASP A 13 16.43 9.21 9.67
N GLN A 14 15.78 8.12 9.23
CA GLN A 14 14.59 7.60 9.89
C GLN A 14 14.93 6.57 10.96
N THR A 15 14.14 6.57 12.04
CA THR A 15 14.24 5.55 13.09
C THR A 15 14.06 4.15 12.50
N PRO A 16 14.74 3.11 13.04
CA PRO A 16 14.71 1.78 12.44
C PRO A 16 13.31 1.16 12.26
N LEU A 17 12.33 1.44 13.13
CA LEU A 17 10.94 0.99 12.94
C LEU A 17 10.23 1.69 11.77
N ARG A 18 10.65 2.91 11.41
CA ARG A 18 10.10 3.65 10.26
C ARG A 18 10.77 3.27 8.95
N ARG A 19 11.91 2.56 9.00
CA ARG A 19 12.58 2.03 7.81
C ARG A 19 11.77 0.89 7.20
N THR A 20 11.92 0.76 5.90
CA THR A 20 11.35 -0.31 5.10
C THR A 20 12.42 -1.34 4.77
N PHE A 21 12.03 -2.60 4.67
CA PHE A 21 12.95 -3.73 4.46
C PHE A 21 12.53 -4.57 3.27
N LYS A 22 13.45 -5.34 2.69
CA LYS A 22 13.13 -6.19 1.55
C LYS A 22 12.19 -7.33 1.97
N SER A 23 11.10 -7.52 1.23
CA SER A 23 10.18 -8.64 1.41
C SER A 23 10.67 -9.89 0.66
N LYS A 24 10.19 -11.06 1.06
CA LYS A 24 10.47 -12.34 0.38
C LYS A 24 9.20 -13.17 0.33
N VAL A 25 8.93 -13.82 -0.80
CA VAL A 25 7.84 -14.79 -0.91
C VAL A 25 8.17 -16.03 -0.07
N LEU A 26 7.21 -16.38 0.77
CA LEU A 26 7.35 -17.39 1.81
C LEU A 26 6.85 -18.76 1.35
N ALA A 27 5.73 -18.74 0.64
CA ALA A 27 5.10 -19.87 -0.02
C ALA A 27 4.32 -19.34 -1.22
N ARG A 28 4.11 -20.19 -2.23
CA ARG A 28 3.26 -19.90 -3.38
C ARG A 28 2.57 -21.18 -3.83
N TYR A 29 1.37 -21.05 -4.36
CA TYR A 29 0.61 -22.16 -4.92
C TYR A 29 -0.11 -21.72 -6.20
N PRO A 30 -0.13 -22.57 -7.24
CA PRO A 30 0.70 -23.77 -7.42
C PRO A 30 2.21 -23.44 -7.54
N GLU A 31 3.08 -24.38 -7.15
CA GLU A 31 4.53 -24.14 -7.11
C GLU A 31 5.17 -24.05 -8.51
N ASN A 32 4.66 -24.85 -9.46
CA ASN A 32 5.17 -24.97 -10.82
C ASN A 32 4.05 -24.71 -11.83
N VAL A 33 4.19 -23.64 -12.62
CA VAL A 33 3.28 -23.28 -13.72
C VAL A 33 4.12 -22.98 -14.95
N GLU A 34 4.26 -23.95 -15.84
CA GLU A 34 5.16 -23.83 -17.02
C GLU A 34 4.71 -22.72 -17.98
N TRP A 35 3.41 -22.53 -18.14
CA TRP A 35 2.84 -21.57 -19.09
C TRP A 35 2.79 -20.12 -18.54
N ASN A 36 3.12 -19.90 -17.27
CA ASN A 36 3.12 -18.58 -16.64
C ASN A 36 4.20 -18.52 -15.54
N PRO A 37 5.44 -18.16 -15.91
CA PRO A 37 6.54 -18.05 -14.96
C PRO A 37 6.19 -17.04 -13.86
N PHE A 38 6.39 -17.43 -12.60
CA PHE A 38 6.14 -16.54 -11.47
C PHE A 38 7.33 -15.62 -11.22
N ASP A 39 7.14 -14.32 -11.44
CA ASP A 39 8.08 -13.29 -11.04
C ASP A 39 7.91 -12.95 -9.54
N GLN A 40 8.80 -13.50 -8.73
CA GLN A 40 8.77 -13.35 -7.28
C GLN A 40 9.07 -11.91 -6.83
N ASP A 41 9.97 -11.22 -7.51
CA ASP A 41 10.38 -9.88 -7.13
C ASP A 41 9.30 -8.86 -7.52
N ALA A 42 8.72 -8.97 -8.72
CA ALA A 42 7.62 -8.10 -9.15
C ALA A 42 6.37 -8.27 -8.26
N VAL A 43 5.96 -9.52 -8.01
CA VAL A 43 4.82 -9.79 -7.11
C VAL A 43 5.13 -9.33 -5.69
N GLY A 44 6.34 -9.56 -5.18
CA GLY A 44 6.75 -9.11 -3.85
C GLY A 44 6.69 -7.59 -3.67
N MET A 45 7.12 -6.84 -4.70
CA MET A 45 7.02 -5.37 -4.72
C MET A 45 5.57 -4.89 -4.77
N LEU A 46 4.69 -5.52 -5.55
CA LEU A 46 3.29 -5.09 -5.64
C LEU A 46 2.46 -5.52 -4.42
N CYS A 47 2.77 -6.66 -3.81
CA CYS A 47 2.13 -7.12 -2.57
C CYS A 47 2.51 -6.25 -1.36
N MET A 48 3.73 -5.70 -1.36
CA MET A 48 4.21 -4.78 -0.33
C MET A 48 4.96 -3.62 -1.00
N PRO A 49 4.27 -2.61 -1.53
CA PRO A 49 4.92 -1.50 -2.26
C PRO A 49 5.85 -0.66 -1.40
N LYS A 50 5.66 -0.69 -0.07
CA LYS A 50 6.57 -0.11 0.92
C LYS A 50 7.64 -1.07 1.41
N GLY A 51 7.70 -2.29 0.89
CA GLY A 51 8.44 -3.37 1.50
C GLY A 51 7.87 -3.80 2.86
N LEU A 52 8.67 -4.61 3.54
CA LEU A 52 8.38 -5.14 4.86
C LEU A 52 8.60 -4.06 5.93
N ALA A 53 7.66 -3.94 6.87
CA ALA A 53 7.69 -2.96 7.94
C ALA A 53 7.61 -3.64 9.31
N PHE A 54 8.20 -2.98 10.31
CA PHE A 54 8.09 -3.38 11.71
C PHE A 54 7.22 -2.41 12.49
N LYS A 55 6.56 -2.92 13.53
CA LYS A 55 5.70 -2.17 14.44
C LYS A 55 5.87 -2.67 15.86
N THR A 56 5.47 -1.87 16.83
CA THR A 56 5.33 -2.30 18.22
C THR A 56 3.87 -2.46 18.62
N GLN A 57 3.65 -2.90 19.86
CA GLN A 57 2.33 -2.95 20.48
C GLN A 57 1.60 -1.59 20.49
N ALA A 58 2.34 -0.47 20.43
CA ALA A 58 1.77 0.88 20.40
C ALA A 58 1.16 1.28 19.04
N ASP A 59 1.60 0.64 17.95
CA ASP A 59 1.12 0.97 16.60
C ASP A 59 -0.17 0.25 16.25
N SER A 60 -1.02 0.86 15.41
CA SER A 60 -2.16 0.13 14.82
C SER A 60 -1.65 -0.98 13.89
N ARG A 61 -2.22 -2.18 14.06
CA ARG A 61 -1.86 -3.42 13.34
C ARG A 61 -3.04 -3.99 12.54
N GLU A 62 -4.03 -3.16 12.23
CA GLU A 62 -5.18 -3.57 11.43
C GLU A 62 -4.74 -4.08 10.06
N PRO A 63 -5.31 -5.20 9.56
CA PRO A 63 -5.05 -5.70 8.22
C PRO A 63 -5.41 -4.66 7.16
N GLN A 64 -4.60 -4.62 6.11
CA GLN A 64 -4.62 -3.62 5.06
C GLN A 64 -4.77 -4.30 3.71
N PHE A 65 -5.88 -4.04 3.04
CA PHE A 65 -6.18 -4.58 1.71
C PHE A 65 -5.77 -3.59 0.62
N HIS A 66 -5.19 -4.11 -0.46
CA HIS A 66 -5.11 -3.42 -1.75
C HIS A 66 -5.10 -4.39 -2.91
N SER A 67 -5.57 -3.91 -4.05
CA SER A 67 -5.42 -4.56 -5.34
C SER A 67 -4.20 -4.02 -6.07
N PHE A 68 -3.75 -4.70 -7.12
CA PHE A 68 -2.73 -4.23 -8.05
C PHE A 68 -2.90 -4.94 -9.39
N ILE A 69 -2.19 -4.48 -10.42
CA ILE A 69 -2.22 -5.08 -11.76
C ILE A 69 -0.81 -5.45 -12.19
N ILE A 70 -0.69 -6.61 -12.82
CA ILE A 70 0.50 -7.04 -13.54
C ILE A 70 0.15 -7.06 -15.02
N THR A 71 0.83 -6.22 -15.78
CA THR A 71 0.73 -6.18 -17.25
C THR A 71 1.86 -7.01 -17.83
N ARG A 72 1.51 -8.00 -18.66
CA ARG A 72 2.47 -8.85 -19.37
C ARG A 72 2.95 -8.18 -20.66
N GLU A 73 4.01 -8.75 -21.25
CA GLU A 73 4.59 -8.29 -22.51
C GLU A 73 3.61 -8.32 -23.70
N ASP A 74 2.63 -9.23 -23.67
CA ASP A 74 1.56 -9.34 -24.67
C ASP A 74 0.42 -8.32 -24.46
N GLY A 75 0.55 -7.44 -23.46
CA GLY A 75 -0.46 -6.45 -23.08
C GLY A 75 -1.60 -7.01 -22.23
N SER A 76 -1.63 -8.32 -21.97
CA SER A 76 -2.64 -8.93 -21.10
C SER A 76 -2.42 -8.49 -19.64
N ARG A 77 -3.52 -8.36 -18.91
CA ARG A 77 -3.51 -7.91 -17.50
C ARG A 77 -3.97 -9.03 -16.59
N THR A 78 -3.27 -9.20 -15.48
CA THR A 78 -3.71 -10.03 -14.35
C THR A 78 -3.87 -9.15 -13.12
N PHE A 79 -4.82 -9.50 -12.27
CA PHE A 79 -5.21 -8.70 -11.11
C PHE A 79 -4.71 -9.38 -9.84
N GLY A 80 -3.92 -8.66 -9.06
CA GLY A 80 -3.48 -9.08 -7.73
C GLY A 80 -4.34 -8.46 -6.65
N PHE A 81 -4.57 -9.20 -5.58
CA PHE A 81 -5.29 -8.78 -4.39
C PHE A 81 -4.47 -9.19 -3.17
N SER A 82 -4.07 -8.21 -2.37
CA SER A 82 -3.18 -8.40 -1.23
C SER A 82 -3.86 -7.98 0.06
N LEU A 83 -3.64 -8.77 1.10
CA LEU A 83 -3.99 -8.43 2.47
C LEU A 83 -2.72 -8.47 3.32
N THR A 84 -2.25 -7.30 3.72
CA THR A 84 -1.09 -7.12 4.58
C THR A 84 -1.53 -7.07 6.03
N PHE A 85 -0.89 -7.83 6.91
CA PHE A 85 -1.18 -7.91 8.34
C PHE A 85 0.12 -8.03 9.14
N PHE A 86 0.04 -7.99 10.48
CA PHE A 86 1.22 -8.01 11.33
C PHE A 86 1.23 -9.25 12.24
N GLU A 87 2.35 -9.94 12.29
CA GLU A 87 2.58 -11.07 13.19
C GLU A 87 3.70 -10.77 14.19
N GLU A 88 3.62 -11.38 15.37
CA GLU A 88 4.65 -11.25 16.40
C GLU A 88 5.97 -11.88 15.94
N VAL A 89 7.07 -11.16 16.16
CA VAL A 89 8.41 -11.64 15.87
C VAL A 89 8.88 -12.54 17.00
N THR A 90 8.83 -13.85 16.77
CA THR A 90 9.31 -14.85 17.74
C THR A 90 10.83 -15.06 17.71
N SER A 91 11.50 -14.62 16.64
CA SER A 91 12.95 -14.79 16.49
C SER A 91 13.73 -13.75 17.32
N LYS A 92 14.39 -14.23 18.38
CA LYS A 92 15.28 -13.42 19.23
C LYS A 92 16.40 -12.72 18.44
N GLN A 93 16.85 -13.32 17.33
CA GLN A 93 17.87 -12.73 16.47
C GLN A 93 17.37 -11.45 15.78
N ILE A 94 16.13 -11.45 15.31
CA ILE A 94 15.51 -10.28 14.68
C ILE A 94 15.28 -9.19 15.73
N CYS A 95 14.75 -9.56 16.90
CA CYS A 95 14.54 -8.62 18.00
C CYS A 95 15.87 -7.97 18.45
N SER A 96 16.93 -8.76 18.56
CA SER A 96 18.27 -8.26 18.94
C SER A 96 18.85 -7.37 17.84
N ALA A 97 18.71 -7.75 16.57
CA ALA A 97 19.17 -6.94 15.45
C ALA A 97 18.42 -5.60 15.36
N MET A 98 17.10 -5.57 15.61
CA MET A 98 16.34 -4.31 15.71
C MET A 98 16.85 -3.44 16.85
N GLN A 99 17.13 -4.02 18.03
CA GLN A 99 17.74 -3.31 19.16
C GLN A 99 19.10 -2.70 18.76
N THR A 100 19.96 -3.47 18.09
CA THR A 100 21.26 -3.00 17.59
C THR A 100 21.10 -1.84 16.61
N LEU A 101 20.16 -1.94 15.65
CA LEU A 101 19.88 -0.84 14.71
C LEU A 101 19.47 0.45 15.43
N TYR A 102 18.71 0.35 16.52
CA TYR A 102 18.35 1.50 17.35
C TYR A 102 19.55 2.09 18.08
N HIS A 103 20.43 1.25 18.65
CA HIS A 103 21.67 1.73 19.28
C HIS A 103 22.57 2.44 18.27
N MET A 104 22.72 1.89 17.07
CA MET A 104 23.50 2.51 16.00
C MET A 104 22.92 3.86 15.58
N HIS A 105 21.61 3.92 15.30
CA HIS A 105 20.93 5.14 14.91
C HIS A 105 21.03 6.24 15.98
N ASN A 106 20.85 5.90 17.26
CA ASN A 106 20.95 6.88 18.34
C ASN A 106 22.38 7.40 18.52
N ALA A 107 23.39 6.54 18.40
CA ALA A 107 24.79 6.95 18.47
C ALA A 107 25.17 7.91 17.33
N GLU A 108 24.70 7.62 16.11
CA GLU A 108 24.89 8.48 14.94
C GLU A 108 24.17 9.82 15.09
N TYR A 109 22.93 9.81 15.59
CA TYR A 109 22.16 11.02 15.84
C TYR A 109 22.84 11.93 16.89
N ASP A 110 23.34 11.34 17.98
CA ASP A 110 24.04 12.08 19.05
C ASP A 110 25.30 12.76 18.51
N ILE A 111 26.08 12.10 17.64
CA ILE A 111 27.27 12.69 16.99
C ILE A 111 26.90 13.90 16.14
N LEU A 112 25.78 13.84 15.41
CA LEU A 112 25.35 14.92 14.52
C LEU A 112 24.72 16.12 15.26
N HIS A 113 24.18 15.91 16.46
CA HIS A 113 23.39 16.91 17.19
C HIS A 113 23.97 17.36 18.53
N THR A 114 25.13 16.83 18.95
CA THR A 114 25.90 17.42 20.04
C THR A 114 26.80 18.55 19.51
N PRO A 115 26.67 19.79 20.00
CA PRO A 115 27.59 20.86 19.62
C PRO A 115 28.99 20.51 20.13
N PRO A 116 30.07 20.87 19.40
CA PRO A 116 31.43 20.66 19.88
C PRO A 116 31.60 21.45 21.17
N THR A 117 31.74 20.74 22.29
CA THR A 117 32.18 21.34 23.53
C THR A 117 33.63 21.78 23.33
N ASN A 118 33.83 23.07 23.09
CA ASN A 118 35.14 23.68 23.26
C ASN A 118 35.57 23.45 24.70
N ASP A 119 36.59 22.63 24.90
CA ASP A 119 37.30 22.52 26.15
C ASP A 119 37.74 23.92 26.61
N LYS A 120 37.16 24.39 27.71
CA LYS A 120 37.83 25.27 28.66
C LYS A 120 37.28 25.04 30.06
N ASP A 121 38.19 24.59 30.91
CA ASP A 121 38.16 24.46 32.36
C ASP A 121 37.14 25.36 33.09
N SER A 122 36.39 24.79 34.03
CA SER A 122 36.40 25.16 35.47
C SER A 122 35.18 24.64 36.24
N CYS A 123 35.43 24.27 37.49
CA CYS A 123 34.47 23.69 38.43
C CYS A 123 33.36 24.64 38.89
N SER A 124 32.26 24.00 39.34
CA SER A 124 31.23 24.46 40.30
C SER A 124 30.21 25.50 39.86
N SER A 125 28.94 25.09 39.75
CA SER A 125 27.86 25.43 40.70
C SER A 125 26.48 25.24 40.06
N THR A 126 25.56 24.76 40.89
CA THR A 126 24.09 24.71 40.73
C THR A 126 23.49 25.64 39.67
N GLY A 127 22.80 25.03 38.70
CA GLY A 127 21.90 25.74 37.78
C GLY A 127 21.05 24.74 37.01
N ASP A 128 19.74 24.79 37.25
CA ASP A 128 18.73 24.03 36.53
C ASP A 128 18.89 24.18 35.02
N CYS A 129 19.44 23.14 34.38
CA CYS A 129 19.42 23.03 32.94
C CYS A 129 18.05 22.48 32.53
N ASN A 130 17.15 23.39 32.15
CA ASN A 130 15.97 23.09 31.35
C ASN A 130 16.43 22.42 30.04
N GLY A 131 16.59 21.10 30.10
CA GLY A 131 16.80 20.24 28.94
C GLY A 131 15.66 20.47 27.97
N THR A 132 16.03 21.07 26.84
CA THR A 132 15.22 21.33 25.65
C THR A 132 14.20 20.22 25.43
N SER A 133 12.93 20.60 25.33
CA SER A 133 11.74 19.73 25.22
C SER A 133 11.77 18.70 24.08
N ILE A 134 12.79 18.71 23.22
CA ILE A 134 13.03 17.76 22.12
C ILE A 134 13.68 16.46 22.59
N SER A 135 14.58 16.50 23.59
CA SER A 135 15.28 15.32 24.13
C SER A 135 14.34 14.34 24.85
N LYS A 136 13.25 14.85 25.44
CA LYS A 136 12.21 14.03 26.09
C LYS A 136 11.23 13.40 25.10
N LEU A 137 11.00 13.99 23.93
CA LEU A 137 10.08 13.43 22.92
C LEU A 137 10.67 12.23 22.16
N GLN A 138 11.99 12.21 21.90
CA GLN A 138 12.61 11.10 21.15
C GLN A 138 12.74 9.80 21.96
N ARG A 139 12.78 9.88 23.29
CA ARG A 139 12.82 8.70 24.17
C ARG A 139 11.55 7.85 24.11
N PHE A 140 10.45 8.40 23.59
CA PHE A 140 9.17 7.68 23.39
C PHE A 140 9.12 6.87 22.08
N ASN A 141 10.16 6.91 21.22
CA ASN A 141 10.19 6.18 19.94
C ASN A 141 11.34 5.16 19.85
N SER A 142 12.06 4.90 20.94
CA SER A 142 13.12 3.88 20.98
C SER A 142 12.52 2.51 21.31
N TYR A 143 12.75 1.52 20.45
CA TYR A 143 12.44 0.13 20.73
C TYR A 143 13.36 -0.42 21.84
N ASP A 144 12.78 -1.08 22.83
CA ASP A 144 13.47 -1.79 23.91
C ASP A 144 13.04 -3.26 23.94
N ILE A 145 13.94 -4.18 23.59
CA ILE A 145 13.71 -5.63 23.54
C ILE A 145 13.16 -6.21 24.86
N SER A 146 13.40 -5.56 26.00
CA SER A 146 12.92 -6.03 27.30
C SER A 146 11.48 -5.59 27.62
N ARG A 147 10.98 -4.56 26.94
CA ARG A 147 9.69 -3.92 27.21
C ARG A 147 8.70 -4.01 26.05
N ASP A 148 9.21 -4.01 24.83
CA ASP A 148 8.43 -3.94 23.60
C ASP A 148 8.29 -5.29 22.93
N THR A 149 7.10 -5.52 22.38
CA THR A 149 6.82 -6.65 21.50
C THR A 149 6.95 -6.19 20.06
N LEU A 150 7.84 -6.82 19.32
CA LEU A 150 8.09 -6.50 17.92
C LEU A 150 7.14 -7.28 17.02
N TYR A 151 6.54 -6.60 16.06
CA TYR A 151 5.68 -7.19 15.03
C TYR A 151 6.26 -6.91 13.64
N VAL A 152 6.05 -7.84 12.72
CA VAL A 152 6.50 -7.75 11.33
C VAL A 152 5.34 -7.89 10.37
N SER A 153 5.34 -7.10 9.30
CA SER A 153 4.33 -7.20 8.25
C SER A 153 4.48 -8.51 7.44
N LYS A 154 3.37 -9.20 7.23
CA LYS A 154 3.20 -10.31 6.27
C LYS A 154 2.07 -9.99 5.32
N CYS A 155 2.04 -10.68 4.17
CA CYS A 155 1.00 -10.49 3.17
C CYS A 155 0.56 -11.84 2.62
N ILE A 156 -0.75 -12.01 2.45
CA ILE A 156 -1.35 -13.06 1.62
C ILE A 156 -1.90 -12.41 0.35
N CYS A 157 -1.64 -13.04 -0.80
CA CYS A 157 -2.03 -12.49 -2.10
C CYS A 157 -2.71 -13.54 -2.97
N LEU A 158 -3.75 -13.12 -3.69
CA LEU A 158 -4.39 -13.87 -4.77
C LEU A 158 -4.16 -13.15 -6.09
N ILE A 159 -3.83 -13.91 -7.14
CA ILE A 159 -3.70 -13.39 -8.51
C ILE A 159 -4.76 -14.06 -9.37
N THR A 160 -5.56 -13.27 -10.07
CA THR A 160 -6.68 -13.75 -10.90
C THR A 160 -6.66 -13.12 -12.29
N PRO A 161 -7.24 -13.80 -13.31
CA PRO A 161 -7.36 -13.24 -14.65
C PRO A 161 -8.48 -12.18 -14.77
N MET A 162 -9.38 -12.09 -13.78
CA MET A 162 -10.53 -11.18 -13.77
C MET A 162 -10.62 -10.44 -12.45
N SER A 163 -11.04 -9.18 -12.49
CA SER A 163 -11.07 -8.30 -11.32
C SER A 163 -12.33 -8.51 -10.44
N PHE A 164 -12.36 -9.62 -9.70
CA PHE A 164 -13.39 -9.89 -8.68
C PHE A 164 -12.96 -9.35 -7.31
N MET A 165 -12.71 -8.04 -7.24
CA MET A 165 -12.13 -7.37 -6.08
C MET A 165 -12.86 -7.69 -4.77
N LYS A 166 -14.19 -7.61 -4.72
CA LYS A 166 -14.96 -7.84 -3.49
C LYS A 166 -14.88 -9.30 -3.04
N ALA A 167 -14.93 -10.23 -3.99
CA ALA A 167 -14.83 -11.66 -3.69
C ALA A 167 -13.43 -12.01 -3.18
N CYS A 168 -12.38 -11.53 -3.85
CA CYS A 168 -10.99 -11.79 -3.45
C CYS A 168 -10.66 -11.15 -2.11
N LYS A 169 -11.13 -9.92 -1.84
CA LYS A 169 -11.02 -9.28 -0.52
C LYS A 169 -11.62 -10.18 0.57
N LYS A 170 -12.86 -10.65 0.38
CA LYS A 170 -13.53 -11.55 1.33
C LYS A 170 -12.81 -12.87 1.54
N VAL A 171 -12.26 -13.46 0.47
CA VAL A 171 -11.45 -14.69 0.57
C VAL A 171 -10.25 -14.45 1.49
N LEU A 172 -9.47 -13.40 1.22
CA LEU A 172 -8.27 -13.09 1.99
C LEU A 172 -8.59 -12.76 3.44
N GLU A 173 -9.64 -11.98 3.69
CA GLU A 173 -10.09 -11.64 5.04
C GLU A 173 -10.50 -12.89 5.83
N GLN A 174 -11.26 -13.79 5.21
CA GLN A 174 -11.67 -15.04 5.85
C GLN A 174 -10.49 -15.98 6.11
N LEU A 175 -9.52 -16.07 5.19
CA LEU A 175 -8.28 -16.84 5.39
C LEU A 175 -7.44 -16.27 6.54
N HIS A 176 -7.26 -14.95 6.58
CA HIS A 176 -6.54 -14.29 7.66
C HIS A 176 -7.26 -14.46 9.00
N GLN A 177 -8.59 -14.33 9.02
CA GLN A 177 -9.40 -14.60 10.21
C GLN A 177 -9.22 -16.05 10.67
N ALA A 178 -9.11 -17.00 9.75
CA ALA A 178 -8.94 -18.42 10.06
C ALA A 178 -7.60 -18.75 10.72
N VAL A 179 -6.56 -18.01 10.38
CA VAL A 179 -5.22 -18.15 10.97
C VAL A 179 -5.12 -17.44 12.32
N THR A 180 -5.83 -16.33 12.50
CA THR A 180 -5.73 -15.48 13.69
C THR A 180 -6.77 -15.78 14.77
N SER A 181 -7.86 -16.46 14.41
CA SER A 181 -8.93 -16.84 15.33
C SER A 181 -8.44 -17.87 16.36
N PRO A 182 -8.84 -17.76 17.64
CA PRO A 182 -8.57 -18.78 18.64
C PRO A 182 -9.34 -20.08 18.38
N GLN A 183 -10.45 -20.00 17.64
CA GLN A 183 -11.22 -21.17 17.22
C GLN A 183 -10.71 -21.66 15.87
N PRO A 184 -10.41 -22.97 15.72
CA PRO A 184 -9.94 -23.53 14.47
C PRO A 184 -11.03 -23.42 13.38
N PRO A 185 -10.63 -23.25 12.11
CA PRO A 185 -11.58 -23.26 11.01
C PRO A 185 -12.25 -24.64 10.83
N PRO A 186 -13.43 -24.70 10.19
CA PRO A 186 -14.16 -25.97 10.00
C PRO A 186 -13.40 -27.04 9.23
N LEU A 187 -12.50 -26.64 8.33
CA LEU A 187 -11.63 -27.52 7.54
C LEU A 187 -10.17 -27.02 7.65
N PRO A 188 -9.16 -27.86 7.35
CA PRO A 188 -7.78 -27.40 7.21
C PRO A 188 -7.66 -26.25 6.19
N LEU A 189 -6.75 -25.31 6.43
CA LEU A 189 -6.55 -24.14 5.56
C LEU A 189 -6.26 -24.54 4.11
N GLU A 190 -5.52 -25.63 3.93
CA GLU A 190 -5.16 -26.22 2.65
C GLU A 190 -6.40 -26.64 1.85
N SER A 191 -7.48 -27.07 2.51
CA SER A 191 -8.73 -27.43 1.82
C SER A 191 -9.39 -26.21 1.19
N TYR A 192 -9.35 -25.05 1.86
CA TYR A 192 -9.88 -23.80 1.30
C TYR A 192 -9.00 -23.27 0.17
N ILE A 193 -7.67 -23.35 0.34
CA ILE A 193 -6.71 -22.98 -0.70
C ILE A 193 -6.91 -23.86 -1.95
N TYR A 194 -7.01 -25.18 -1.75
CA TYR A 194 -7.27 -26.14 -2.83
C TYR A 194 -8.59 -25.83 -3.54
N ASN A 195 -9.66 -25.59 -2.77
CA ASN A 195 -10.96 -25.24 -3.34
C ASN A 195 -10.89 -24.00 -4.24
N ILE A 196 -10.24 -22.92 -3.79
CA ILE A 196 -10.09 -21.69 -4.58
C ILE A 196 -9.28 -21.91 -5.87
N LEU A 197 -8.22 -22.72 -5.79
CA LEU A 197 -7.30 -22.94 -6.92
C LEU A 197 -7.83 -23.91 -7.96
N TYR A 198 -8.55 -24.95 -7.54
CA TYR A 198 -8.85 -26.10 -8.40
C TYR A 198 -10.34 -26.40 -8.58
N GLU A 199 -11.19 -26.04 -7.61
CA GLU A 199 -12.61 -26.41 -7.61
C GLU A 199 -13.54 -25.24 -7.97
N VAL A 200 -13.16 -24.01 -7.63
CA VAL A 200 -13.96 -22.81 -7.94
C VAL A 200 -13.73 -22.40 -9.40
N PRO A 201 -14.70 -22.59 -10.31
CA PRO A 201 -14.55 -22.17 -11.70
C PRO A 201 -14.69 -20.65 -11.84
N LEU A 202 -14.25 -20.10 -12.97
CA LEU A 202 -14.65 -18.74 -13.33
C LEU A 202 -16.16 -18.71 -13.64
N PRO A 203 -16.91 -17.68 -13.18
CA PRO A 203 -18.31 -17.55 -13.53
C PRO A 203 -18.48 -17.46 -15.06
N PRO A 204 -19.44 -18.19 -15.66
CA PRO A 204 -19.83 -17.98 -17.05
C PRO A 204 -20.35 -16.55 -17.26
N ALA A 205 -20.29 -16.05 -18.50
CA ALA A 205 -20.82 -14.71 -18.81
C ALA A 205 -22.32 -14.63 -18.49
N GLY A 206 -22.74 -13.53 -17.85
CA GLY A 206 -24.13 -13.30 -17.41
C GLY A 206 -24.56 -14.14 -16.21
N ARG A 207 -23.63 -14.76 -15.46
CA ARG A 207 -23.93 -15.60 -14.30
C ARG A 207 -23.22 -15.11 -13.04
N SER A 208 -23.85 -15.42 -11.91
CA SER A 208 -23.27 -15.28 -10.58
C SER A 208 -22.80 -16.65 -10.08
N LEU A 209 -21.65 -16.67 -9.43
CA LEU A 209 -21.11 -17.84 -8.75
C LEU A 209 -21.14 -17.58 -7.24
N LYS A 210 -21.66 -18.56 -6.50
CA LYS A 210 -21.58 -18.61 -5.04
C LYS A 210 -20.78 -19.83 -4.66
N PHE A 211 -19.70 -19.65 -3.91
CA PHE A 211 -18.86 -20.73 -3.40
C PHE A 211 -18.63 -20.58 -1.90
N SER A 212 -18.21 -21.66 -1.25
CA SER A 212 -17.96 -21.68 0.20
C SER A 212 -16.60 -21.05 0.51
N GLY A 213 -16.61 -19.95 1.28
CA GLY A 213 -15.43 -19.47 1.98
C GLY A 213 -15.24 -20.18 3.32
N VAL A 214 -14.30 -19.71 4.14
CA VAL A 214 -14.01 -20.30 5.46
C VAL A 214 -15.17 -20.13 6.43
N TYR A 215 -15.70 -18.91 6.54
CA TYR A 215 -16.71 -18.53 7.54
C TYR A 215 -18.04 -18.09 6.93
N GLY A 216 -18.16 -18.15 5.60
CA GLY A 216 -19.39 -17.77 4.92
C GLY A 216 -19.26 -17.85 3.41
N PRO A 217 -20.39 -17.75 2.69
CA PRO A 217 -20.38 -17.81 1.25
C PRO A 217 -19.72 -16.57 0.64
N ILE A 218 -19.03 -16.78 -0.47
CA ILE A 218 -18.41 -15.74 -1.29
C ILE A 218 -19.13 -15.73 -2.64
N ILE A 219 -19.43 -14.53 -3.13
CA ILE A 219 -20.21 -14.33 -4.36
C ILE A 219 -19.40 -13.44 -5.29
N CYS A 220 -19.30 -13.86 -6.55
CA CYS A 220 -18.82 -13.03 -7.65
C CYS A 220 -19.79 -13.14 -8.83
N GLN A 221 -19.84 -12.11 -9.68
CA GLN A 221 -20.72 -12.04 -10.83
C GLN A 221 -19.93 -11.62 -12.05
N ARG A 222 -20.15 -12.30 -13.17
CA ARG A 222 -19.62 -11.90 -14.47
C ARG A 222 -20.75 -11.33 -15.33
N PRO A 223 -20.65 -10.07 -15.79
CA PRO A 223 -21.62 -9.49 -16.71
C PRO A 223 -21.79 -10.31 -17.99
N SER A 224 -22.94 -10.16 -18.64
CA SER A 224 -23.16 -10.72 -19.98
C SER A 224 -22.43 -9.88 -21.05
N THR A 225 -22.35 -10.39 -22.28
CA THR A 225 -21.70 -9.64 -23.39
C THR A 225 -22.48 -8.38 -23.82
N ASN A 226 -23.73 -8.25 -23.39
CA ASN A 226 -24.61 -7.11 -23.72
C ASN A 226 -24.68 -6.09 -22.58
N GLU A 227 -23.89 -6.28 -21.52
CA GLU A 227 -23.80 -5.41 -20.36
C GLU A 227 -22.49 -4.62 -20.36
N LEU A 228 -22.35 -3.67 -19.44
CA LEU A 228 -21.08 -3.03 -19.18
C LEU A 228 -20.01 -4.07 -18.77
N PRO A 229 -18.72 -3.81 -19.07
CA PRO A 229 -17.63 -4.69 -18.66
C PRO A 229 -17.64 -4.98 -17.15
N LEU A 230 -17.00 -6.09 -16.76
CA LEU A 230 -16.81 -6.41 -15.35
C LEU A 230 -16.11 -5.27 -14.62
N PHE A 231 -16.79 -4.70 -13.64
CA PHE A 231 -16.24 -3.67 -12.76
C PHE A 231 -16.71 -3.91 -11.32
N ASP A 232 -15.80 -4.25 -10.42
CA ASP A 232 -16.15 -4.61 -9.04
C ASP A 232 -15.66 -3.59 -8.00
N PHE A 233 -14.98 -2.52 -8.44
CA PHE A 233 -14.49 -1.45 -7.55
C PHE A 233 -15.62 -0.51 -7.11
N PRO A 234 -15.50 0.14 -5.95
CA PRO A 234 -16.53 1.02 -5.42
C PRO A 234 -16.49 2.41 -6.09
N VAL A 235 -17.11 2.56 -7.26
CA VAL A 235 -17.19 3.84 -8.00
C VAL A 235 -17.62 5.01 -7.11
N LYS A 236 -18.57 4.75 -6.19
CA LYS A 236 -19.08 5.74 -5.25
C LYS A 236 -17.95 6.41 -4.44
N GLU A 237 -16.96 5.64 -4.00
CA GLU A 237 -15.82 6.16 -3.23
C GLU A 237 -15.00 7.17 -4.05
N VAL A 238 -14.89 7.01 -5.37
CA VAL A 238 -14.17 7.96 -6.22
C VAL A 238 -14.84 9.32 -6.23
N PHE A 239 -16.17 9.35 -6.35
CA PHE A 239 -16.93 10.60 -6.32
C PHE A 239 -16.94 11.24 -4.92
N GLU A 240 -16.92 10.43 -3.85
CA GLU A 240 -16.78 10.94 -2.48
C GLU A 240 -15.36 11.50 -2.21
N LEU A 241 -14.32 10.89 -2.78
CA LEU A 241 -12.92 11.30 -2.60
C LEU A 241 -12.55 12.53 -3.43
N LEU A 242 -12.97 12.56 -4.70
CA LEU A 242 -12.54 13.58 -5.66
C LEU A 242 -13.59 14.68 -5.87
N GLY A 243 -14.87 14.38 -5.66
CA GLY A 243 -15.96 15.23 -6.14
C GLY A 243 -16.15 15.14 -7.66
N VAL A 244 -17.34 15.52 -8.14
CA VAL A 244 -17.73 15.36 -9.55
C VAL A 244 -16.82 16.13 -10.50
N GLU A 245 -16.46 17.38 -10.16
CA GLU A 245 -15.65 18.25 -11.01
C GLU A 245 -14.26 17.64 -11.31
N ASN A 246 -13.58 17.16 -10.27
CA ASN A 246 -12.26 16.54 -10.43
C ASN A 246 -12.34 15.20 -11.18
N VAL A 247 -13.42 14.43 -11.01
CA VAL A 247 -13.64 13.20 -11.81
C VAL A 247 -13.79 13.53 -13.28
N VAL A 248 -14.58 14.56 -13.63
CA VAL A 248 -14.76 14.99 -15.03
C VAL A 248 -13.45 15.49 -15.61
N GLN A 249 -12.66 16.26 -14.86
CA GLN A 249 -11.37 16.77 -15.31
C GLN A 249 -10.36 15.63 -15.51
N LEU A 250 -10.26 14.70 -14.56
CA LEU A 250 -9.39 13.52 -14.68
C LEU A 250 -9.82 12.62 -15.86
N PHE A 251 -11.11 12.42 -16.04
CA PHE A 251 -11.66 11.71 -17.20
C PHE A 251 -11.31 12.42 -18.51
N THR A 252 -11.40 13.75 -18.56
CA THR A 252 -11.00 14.55 -19.72
C THR A 252 -9.50 14.41 -20.00
N CYS A 253 -8.66 14.44 -18.97
CA CYS A 253 -7.22 14.18 -19.11
C CYS A 253 -6.95 12.78 -19.68
N ALA A 254 -7.73 11.78 -19.29
CA ALA A 254 -7.61 10.42 -19.82
C ALA A 254 -8.05 10.32 -21.29
N LEU A 255 -9.14 10.98 -21.67
CA LEU A 255 -9.58 11.03 -23.07
C LEU A 255 -8.61 11.80 -23.99
N LEU A 256 -7.85 12.74 -23.43
CA LEU A 256 -6.82 13.49 -24.14
C LEU A 256 -5.44 12.83 -24.08
N GLU A 257 -5.35 11.60 -23.54
CA GLU A 257 -4.11 10.82 -23.45
C GLU A 257 -2.97 11.61 -22.78
N PHE A 258 -3.25 12.29 -21.65
CA PHE A 258 -2.20 12.96 -20.89
C PHE A 258 -1.39 12.02 -20.00
N GLN A 259 -0.20 12.49 -19.59
CA GLN A 259 0.55 11.92 -18.48
C GLN A 259 -0.17 12.23 -17.17
N ILE A 260 -0.88 11.24 -16.63
CA ILE A 260 -1.65 11.32 -15.40
C ILE A 260 -0.88 10.63 -14.28
N LEU A 261 -0.52 11.44 -13.28
CA LEU A 261 0.03 10.96 -12.03
C LEU A 261 -1.00 11.12 -10.92
N LEU A 262 -1.49 10.01 -10.38
CA LEU A 262 -2.30 9.96 -9.17
C LEU A 262 -1.37 9.93 -7.97
N TYR A 263 -1.62 10.75 -6.95
CA TYR A 263 -0.77 10.81 -5.77
C TYR A 263 -1.60 10.72 -4.50
N SER A 264 -1.30 9.78 -3.61
CA SER A 264 -2.00 9.61 -2.33
C SER A 264 -1.03 9.75 -1.15
N GLN A 265 -1.44 10.51 -0.15
CA GLN A 265 -0.67 10.84 1.06
C GLN A 265 -1.40 10.34 2.31
N HIS A 266 -0.65 9.71 3.22
CA HIS A 266 -1.19 9.22 4.46
C HIS A 266 -1.37 10.36 5.47
N ARG A 267 -2.52 11.04 5.50
CA ARG A 267 -2.83 12.01 6.57
C ARG A 267 -3.68 11.34 7.64
N ARG A 268 -3.06 10.95 8.75
CA ARG A 268 -3.77 10.71 10.03
C ARG A 268 -4.25 12.04 10.64
N SER A 269 -4.98 12.86 9.89
CA SER A 269 -5.64 14.03 10.47
C SER A 269 -7.01 13.59 10.97
N ILE A 270 -7.05 13.22 12.25
CA ILE A 270 -8.26 13.27 13.05
C ILE A 270 -8.70 14.74 13.08
N SER A 271 -9.54 15.16 12.15
CA SER A 271 -10.28 16.43 12.25
C SER A 271 -11.48 16.45 11.30
N SER A 272 -12.60 15.98 11.83
CA SER A 272 -13.93 16.61 11.81
C SER A 272 -14.60 16.98 10.47
N ILE A 273 -15.77 16.35 10.26
CA ILE A 273 -16.97 16.69 9.46
C ILE A 273 -17.25 15.63 8.38
N CYS A 274 -17.91 14.53 8.79
CA CYS A 274 -18.85 13.71 7.99
C CYS A 274 -19.31 12.41 8.68
N LEU A 275 -19.06 12.23 9.99
CA LEU A 275 -19.74 11.21 10.79
C LEU A 275 -20.97 11.82 11.47
N SER A 276 -21.95 12.20 10.66
CA SER A 276 -23.31 12.44 11.12
C SER A 276 -24.24 11.45 10.42
N LEU A 277 -24.62 10.39 11.14
CA LEU A 277 -25.87 9.64 10.95
C LEU A 277 -26.02 8.70 9.74
N VAL A 278 -25.04 7.84 9.42
CA VAL A 278 -25.35 6.55 8.77
C VAL A 278 -24.43 5.43 9.29
N ASP A 279 -25.00 4.53 10.09
CA ASP A 279 -24.65 3.11 10.21
C ASP A 279 -23.18 2.77 10.57
N GLN A 280 -22.89 2.71 11.87
CA GLN A 280 -21.55 2.45 12.46
C GLN A 280 -20.90 1.11 12.07
N GLN A 281 -21.60 0.21 11.36
CA GLN A 281 -21.04 -1.06 10.90
C GLN A 281 -20.55 -1.02 9.43
N LYS A 282 -20.88 0.03 8.65
CA LYS A 282 -20.52 0.14 7.21
C LYS A 282 -19.29 1.00 6.91
N CYS A 283 -18.78 1.78 7.87
CA CYS A 283 -17.59 2.62 7.66
C CYS A 283 -16.26 1.90 7.84
N LEU A 284 -16.22 0.69 8.42
CA LEU A 284 -14.98 -0.10 8.48
C LEU A 284 -14.52 -0.57 7.09
N ASP A 285 -15.44 -0.71 6.13
CA ASP A 285 -15.12 -1.08 4.75
C ASP A 285 -14.55 0.07 3.91
N ALA A 286 -14.75 1.33 4.34
CA ALA A 286 -14.45 2.55 3.58
C ALA A 286 -13.07 3.17 3.87
N LEU A 287 -12.29 2.60 4.80
CA LEU A 287 -10.88 2.95 4.99
C LEU A 287 -10.00 1.99 4.19
N GLY A 288 -10.20 1.98 2.86
CA GLY A 288 -9.24 1.39 1.95
C GLY A 288 -7.86 1.99 2.20
N THR A 289 -6.82 1.16 2.07
CA THR A 289 -5.43 1.66 2.09
C THR A 289 -5.26 2.73 1.01
N ASP A 290 -4.29 3.61 1.18
CA ASP A 290 -4.00 4.63 0.16
C ASP A 290 -3.68 3.99 -1.20
N TYR A 291 -3.10 2.78 -1.23
CA TYR A 291 -2.92 1.98 -2.45
C TYR A 291 -4.23 1.53 -3.08
N GLN A 292 -5.18 1.05 -2.27
CA GLN A 292 -6.51 0.69 -2.78
C GLN A 292 -7.23 1.91 -3.35
N ARG A 293 -7.06 3.10 -2.78
CA ARG A 293 -7.63 4.34 -3.33
C ARG A 293 -7.07 4.65 -4.71
N LEU A 294 -5.74 4.56 -4.88
CA LEU A 294 -5.10 4.76 -6.18
C LEU A 294 -5.65 3.79 -7.23
N MET A 295 -5.77 2.50 -6.89
CA MET A 295 -6.38 1.48 -7.75
C MET A 295 -7.83 1.79 -8.09
N THR A 296 -8.66 2.06 -7.08
CA THR A 296 -10.09 2.36 -7.26
C THR A 296 -10.29 3.55 -8.19
N VAL A 297 -9.50 4.62 -8.06
CA VAL A 297 -9.58 5.78 -8.94
C VAL A 297 -9.12 5.44 -10.35
N ALA A 298 -7.95 4.82 -10.51
CA ALA A 298 -7.40 4.47 -11.83
C ALA A 298 -8.33 3.53 -12.61
N GLU A 299 -8.83 2.49 -11.95
CA GLU A 299 -9.78 1.54 -12.56
C GLU A 299 -11.12 2.22 -12.88
N THR A 300 -11.62 3.11 -12.00
CA THR A 300 -12.87 3.83 -12.29
C THR A 300 -12.73 4.73 -13.51
N ILE A 301 -11.65 5.48 -13.63
CA ILE A 301 -11.43 6.37 -14.78
C ILE A 301 -11.29 5.56 -16.07
N THR A 302 -10.54 4.46 -16.05
CA THR A 302 -10.42 3.58 -17.23
C THR A 302 -11.72 2.88 -17.57
N ALA A 303 -12.56 2.53 -16.59
CA ALA A 303 -13.88 1.95 -16.83
C ALA A 303 -14.88 2.96 -17.43
N LEU A 304 -14.82 4.22 -17.01
CA LEU A 304 -15.65 5.30 -17.57
C LEU A 304 -15.35 5.57 -19.05
N MET A 305 -14.18 5.16 -19.55
CA MET A 305 -13.80 5.32 -20.96
C MET A 305 -14.52 4.34 -21.90
N PHE A 306 -15.22 3.32 -21.38
CA PHE A 306 -15.95 2.36 -22.21
C PHE A 306 -16.82 3.06 -23.26
N PRO A 307 -16.72 2.70 -24.57
CA PRO A 307 -16.08 1.50 -25.12
C PRO A 307 -14.58 1.62 -25.44
N PHE A 308 -13.96 2.76 -25.15
CA PHE A 308 -12.51 2.94 -25.32
C PHE A 308 -11.72 2.27 -24.20
N GLN A 309 -10.45 2.01 -24.46
CA GLN A 309 -9.52 1.39 -23.52
C GLN A 309 -8.22 2.19 -23.51
N TRP A 310 -7.66 2.42 -22.33
CA TRP A 310 -6.35 3.05 -22.18
C TRP A 310 -5.25 2.16 -22.79
N GLN A 311 -4.56 2.68 -23.82
CA GLN A 311 -3.55 1.94 -24.58
C GLN A 311 -2.10 2.18 -24.11
N HIS A 312 -1.87 3.16 -23.26
CA HIS A 312 -0.52 3.54 -22.84
C HIS A 312 -0.11 2.91 -21.51
N VAL A 313 1.02 3.36 -20.96
CA VAL A 313 1.59 2.84 -19.72
C VAL A 313 0.56 2.99 -18.60
N TYR A 314 0.29 1.89 -17.90
CA TYR A 314 -0.72 1.82 -16.85
C TYR A 314 -0.15 1.13 -15.62
N VAL A 315 0.16 1.92 -14.59
CA VAL A 315 0.79 1.46 -13.34
C VAL A 315 0.13 2.15 -12.14
N PRO A 316 -1.12 1.79 -11.78
CA PRO A 316 -1.86 2.48 -10.71
C PRO A 316 -1.17 2.46 -9.34
N ILE A 317 -0.26 1.53 -9.11
CA ILE A 317 0.64 1.52 -7.96
C ILE A 317 2.04 1.40 -8.50
N LEU A 318 2.78 2.51 -8.51
CA LEU A 318 4.17 2.58 -8.90
C LEU A 318 5.07 2.34 -7.69
N PRO A 319 5.81 1.21 -7.62
CA PRO A 319 6.80 0.97 -6.58
C PRO A 319 7.91 2.02 -6.61
N ALA A 320 8.52 2.30 -5.45
CA ALA A 320 9.59 3.30 -5.34
C ALA A 320 10.82 3.00 -6.23
N SER A 321 11.13 1.72 -6.46
CA SER A 321 12.21 1.29 -7.36
C SER A 321 11.97 1.67 -8.83
N LEU A 322 10.72 1.95 -9.20
CA LEU A 322 10.29 2.23 -10.56
C LEU A 322 9.97 3.72 -10.79
N LEU A 323 10.41 4.62 -9.90
CA LEU A 323 10.17 6.07 -10.04
C LEU A 323 10.72 6.67 -11.33
N HIS A 324 11.80 6.10 -11.89
CA HIS A 324 12.37 6.52 -13.17
C HIS A 324 11.39 6.39 -14.37
N PHE A 325 10.29 5.65 -14.22
CA PHE A 325 9.24 5.58 -15.24
C PHE A 325 8.41 6.86 -15.36
N LEU A 326 8.49 7.78 -14.39
CA LEU A 326 7.80 9.09 -14.47
C LEU A 326 8.35 9.97 -15.59
N ASP A 327 9.59 9.73 -16.02
CA ASP A 327 10.28 10.43 -17.12
C ASP A 327 9.86 9.93 -18.51
N ALA A 328 8.95 8.95 -18.59
CA ALA A 328 8.50 8.40 -19.85
C ALA A 328 7.85 9.49 -20.72
N PRO A 329 8.29 9.72 -21.98
CA PRO A 329 7.78 10.79 -22.85
C PRO A 329 6.41 10.45 -23.47
N VAL A 330 5.88 9.27 -23.16
CA VAL A 330 4.58 8.79 -23.63
C VAL A 330 3.50 9.07 -22.58
N PRO A 331 2.22 9.10 -22.96
CA PRO A 331 1.13 9.15 -21.99
C PRO A 331 1.24 8.00 -20.99
N TYR A 332 0.82 8.26 -19.76
CA TYR A 332 0.77 7.23 -18.73
C TYR A 332 -0.32 7.52 -17.72
N LEU A 333 -0.77 6.49 -17.03
CA LEU A 333 -1.61 6.61 -15.84
C LEU A 333 -0.92 5.83 -14.72
N MET A 334 -0.26 6.57 -13.82
CA MET A 334 0.53 6.01 -12.72
C MET A 334 0.03 6.49 -11.38
N GLY A 335 0.23 5.70 -10.32
CA GLY A 335 -0.13 6.11 -8.96
C GLY A 335 1.04 6.02 -7.99
N LEU A 336 1.23 7.06 -7.18
CA LEU A 336 2.27 7.18 -6.18
C LEU A 336 1.70 7.30 -4.77
N HIS A 337 2.40 6.68 -3.83
CA HIS A 337 2.10 6.80 -2.41
C HIS A 337 3.20 7.57 -1.66
N SER A 338 2.80 8.52 -0.83
CA SER A 338 3.71 9.29 0.02
C SER A 338 4.00 8.60 1.36
N ASN A 339 5.26 8.59 1.77
CA ASN A 339 5.66 8.16 3.11
C ASN A 339 5.45 9.23 4.20
N GLY A 340 4.82 10.37 3.89
CA GLY A 340 4.52 11.43 4.87
C GLY A 340 5.73 12.23 5.35
N LEU A 341 6.93 11.93 4.83
CA LEU A 341 8.19 12.66 5.08
C LEU A 341 8.84 13.17 3.79
N ASP A 342 8.37 12.73 2.62
CA ASP A 342 8.83 13.28 1.35
C ASP A 342 8.16 14.63 1.14
N ASP A 343 8.93 15.67 1.44
CA ASP A 343 8.60 17.04 1.09
C ASP A 343 8.36 17.07 -0.43
N ARG A 344 7.21 17.59 -0.85
CA ARG A 344 6.79 17.71 -2.26
C ARG A 344 7.88 18.36 -3.13
N SER A 345 8.77 19.13 -2.50
CA SER A 345 9.95 19.78 -3.06
C SER A 345 11.01 18.82 -3.62
N LYS A 346 11.02 17.54 -3.23
CA LYS A 346 11.99 16.53 -3.72
C LYS A 346 11.49 15.71 -4.93
N LEU A 347 10.20 15.74 -5.23
CA LEU A 347 9.65 15.15 -6.44
C LEU A 347 9.79 16.16 -7.58
N GLU A 348 10.96 16.15 -8.22
CA GLU A 348 11.16 16.82 -9.52
C GLU A 348 10.35 16.07 -10.57
N LEU A 349 9.13 16.55 -10.84
CA LEU A 349 8.32 16.03 -11.93
C LEU A 349 8.76 16.69 -13.25
N PRO A 350 8.86 15.93 -14.35
CA PRO A 350 9.08 16.50 -15.67
C PRO A 350 8.02 17.58 -15.98
N GLN A 351 8.43 18.64 -16.69
CA GLN A 351 7.59 19.82 -16.98
C GLN A 351 6.25 19.48 -17.67
N GLU A 352 6.19 18.33 -18.35
CA GLU A 352 5.05 17.84 -19.13
C GLU A 352 4.04 16.99 -18.31
N VAL A 353 4.40 16.59 -17.09
CA VAL A 353 3.53 15.75 -16.24
C VAL A 353 2.36 16.58 -15.74
N ARG A 354 1.19 16.35 -16.34
CA ARG A 354 -0.10 16.90 -15.88
C ARG A 354 -0.58 16.10 -14.68
N GLY A 355 0.09 16.28 -13.54
CA GLY A 355 -0.20 15.56 -12.29
C GLY A 355 -1.63 15.84 -11.78
N THR A 356 -2.41 14.78 -11.59
CA THR A 356 -3.70 14.84 -10.91
C THR A 356 -3.51 14.38 -9.46
N TRP A 357 -3.29 15.33 -8.57
CA TRP A 357 -3.00 15.06 -7.17
C TRP A 357 -4.26 14.59 -6.43
N ILE A 358 -4.16 13.44 -5.76
CA ILE A 358 -5.23 12.94 -4.88
C ILE A 358 -4.79 13.17 -3.44
N ASN A 359 -4.65 14.45 -3.08
CA ASN A 359 -4.91 14.89 -1.73
C ASN A 359 -5.06 16.41 -1.64
N SER A 360 -6.14 16.84 -0.97
CA SER A 360 -6.55 18.24 -0.82
C SER A 360 -6.84 18.95 -2.15
N LEU A 361 -7.95 18.55 -2.80
CA LEU A 361 -8.78 19.44 -3.64
C LEU A 361 -8.03 20.41 -4.57
N ASN A 362 -7.09 19.96 -5.41
CA ASN A 362 -6.61 20.80 -6.53
C ASN A 362 -6.01 19.96 -7.65
N ILE A 363 -6.57 20.10 -8.85
CA ILE A 363 -5.89 19.73 -10.08
C ILE A 363 -4.98 20.89 -10.46
N VAL A 364 -3.67 20.68 -10.30
CA VAL A 364 -2.68 21.71 -10.63
C VAL A 364 -2.26 21.50 -12.07
N HIS A 365 -2.66 22.44 -12.93
CA HIS A 365 -2.04 22.58 -14.24
C HIS A 365 -0.68 23.27 -14.07
N ASN A 366 0.40 22.68 -14.58
CA ASN A 366 1.61 23.44 -14.90
C ASN A 366 1.24 24.40 -16.05
N ASN A 367 0.70 25.56 -15.71
CA ASN A 367 0.62 26.70 -16.59
C ASN A 367 1.78 27.62 -16.22
N GLU A 368 2.99 27.30 -16.66
CA GLU A 368 3.91 28.38 -17.00
C GLU A 368 3.53 28.84 -18.40
N ARG A 369 2.72 29.90 -18.45
CA ARG A 369 2.83 30.82 -19.57
C ARG A 369 4.28 31.27 -19.59
N SER A 370 5.01 30.88 -20.62
CA SER A 370 6.12 31.68 -21.11
C SER A 370 5.56 33.07 -21.45
N GLU A 371 5.55 33.96 -20.47
CA GLU A 371 5.54 35.39 -20.73
C GLU A 371 6.87 35.70 -21.41
N GLY A 372 6.78 36.15 -22.66
CA GLY A 372 7.91 36.60 -23.46
C GLY A 372 8.40 37.99 -23.08
#